data_AF-A0A6V6ZCT0-F1
#
_entry.id   AF-A0A6V6ZCT0-F1
#
_cell.length_a   1.000
_cell.length_b   1.000
_cell.length_c   1.000
_cell.angle_alpha   90.00
_cell.angle_beta   90.00
_cell.angle_gamma   90.00
#
_symmetry.space_group_name_H-M   'P 1'
#
loop_
_entity.id
_entity.type
_entity.pdbx_description
1 polymer ?
#
loop_
_entity_poly.entity_id
_entity_poly.type
_entity_poly.pdbx_seq_one_letter_code
_entity_poly.pdbx_strand_id
1 'polypeptide(L)'
;MNNFDVVPVIYIKNKVMLKPNIDIEDLAKKTVGLINEINSKNKIYSKEIQIDCDWTLTSKENYLKFIDIFKKFSGKKLSATIRLHQIKYFKKTKIPNVDSGILMYYNMGTVASDSLNSVYDRKIAERYLKSLKKYPLHLDFALPIYSWAVHIKNHRVVGLRSKLNISELKKDGNFKQMSSVFFKVIHSNYKNGIFYEENDVLKIEAISSEDLIEMAEDLNGNSPQKPNEIIFYDLDEYNLKNYEKNIFEQVISCF
;
A
#
# COMPACT_ATOMS: atom_id res chain seq x y z
N MET A 1 -26.20 14.46 2.34
CA MET A 1 -24.84 13.88 2.25
C MET A 1 -24.91 12.47 2.82
N ASN A 2 -25.34 11.47 2.04
CA ASN A 2 -25.69 10.14 2.58
C ASN A 2 -25.35 8.97 1.62
N ASN A 3 -24.25 9.06 0.86
CA ASN A 3 -23.89 8.03 -0.12
C ASN A 3 -22.44 7.51 -0.02
N PHE A 4 -21.72 7.83 1.07
CA PHE A 4 -20.37 7.32 1.29
C PHE A 4 -20.31 6.58 2.63
N ASP A 5 -19.85 5.34 2.61
CA ASP A 5 -19.44 4.63 3.82
C ASP A 5 -18.04 5.12 4.19
N VAL A 6 -17.85 5.54 5.46
CA VAL A 6 -16.56 6.00 5.97
C VAL A 6 -15.98 4.93 6.88
N VAL A 7 -14.82 4.40 6.51
CA VAL A 7 -14.07 3.39 7.28
C VAL A 7 -12.83 4.06 7.90
N PRO A 8 -12.78 4.27 9.23
CA PRO A 8 -11.59 4.76 9.90
C PRO A 8 -10.43 3.78 9.75
N VAL A 9 -9.27 4.30 9.35
CA VAL A 9 -8.02 3.52 9.24
C VAL A 9 -7.08 3.91 10.38
N ILE A 10 -6.63 2.94 11.15
CA ILE A 10 -5.65 3.14 12.23
C ILE A 10 -4.31 2.59 11.80
N TYR A 11 -3.36 3.49 11.59
CA TYR A 11 -1.98 3.13 11.33
C TYR A 11 -1.20 2.95 12.63
N ILE A 12 -0.69 1.74 12.86
CA ILE A 12 0.16 1.40 13.99
C ILE A 12 1.55 1.09 13.47
N LYS A 13 2.52 1.95 13.83
CA LYS A 13 3.93 1.65 13.56
C LYS A 13 4.33 0.38 14.29
N ASN A 14 4.95 -0.58 13.60
CA ASN A 14 5.37 -1.86 14.19
C ASN A 14 6.23 -1.71 15.45
N LYS A 15 7.03 -0.62 15.55
CA LYS A 15 7.82 -0.30 16.75
C LYS A 15 6.98 -0.16 18.04
N VAL A 16 5.69 0.14 17.94
CA VAL A 16 4.77 0.16 19.07
C VAL A 16 4.55 -1.27 19.57
N MET A 17 4.26 -2.20 18.67
CA MET A 17 4.05 -3.62 19.00
C MET A 17 5.34 -4.34 19.44
N LEU A 18 6.50 -3.75 19.18
CA LEU A 18 7.81 -4.22 19.67
C LEU A 18 8.18 -3.67 21.05
N LYS A 19 7.43 -2.72 21.63
CA LYS A 19 7.78 -2.15 22.93
C LYS A 19 7.68 -3.23 24.02
N PRO A 20 8.72 -3.37 24.87
CA PRO A 20 8.64 -4.25 26.03
C PRO A 20 7.60 -3.71 27.03
N ASN A 21 6.91 -4.62 27.72
CA ASN A 21 5.93 -4.30 28.78
C ASN A 21 4.82 -3.33 28.35
N ILE A 22 4.45 -3.35 27.07
CA ILE A 22 3.34 -2.54 26.57
C ILE A 22 2.02 -3.05 27.17
N ASP A 23 1.24 -2.12 27.74
CA ASP A 23 -0.14 -2.40 28.13
C ASP A 23 -1.03 -2.39 26.87
N ILE A 24 -1.20 -3.57 26.29
CA ILE A 24 -2.01 -3.77 25.08
C ILE A 24 -3.49 -3.47 25.33
N GLU A 25 -3.98 -3.71 26.55
CA GLU A 25 -5.39 -3.48 26.86
C GLU A 25 -5.71 -1.99 26.95
N ASP A 26 -4.88 -1.24 27.68
CA ASP A 26 -4.96 0.22 27.74
C ASP A 26 -4.80 0.84 26.35
N LEU A 27 -3.83 0.37 25.55
CA LEU A 27 -3.64 0.84 24.17
C LEU A 27 -4.90 0.63 23.32
N ALA A 28 -5.50 -0.56 23.36
CA ALA A 28 -6.71 -0.87 22.59
C ALA A 28 -7.89 0.01 23.03
N LYS A 29 -8.13 0.13 24.34
CA LYS A 29 -9.20 0.97 24.90
C LYS A 29 -9.05 2.43 24.51
N LYS A 30 -7.84 3.00 24.65
CA LYS A 30 -7.55 4.39 24.25
C LYS A 30 -7.71 4.59 22.76
N THR A 31 -7.32 3.62 21.94
CA THR A 31 -7.49 3.69 20.48
C THR A 31 -8.97 3.71 20.11
N VAL A 32 -9.79 2.81 20.67
CA VAL A 32 -11.25 2.81 20.46
C VAL A 32 -11.88 4.13 20.94
N GLY A 33 -11.48 4.61 22.12
CA GLY A 33 -11.94 5.89 22.67
C GLY A 33 -11.67 7.06 21.73
N LEU A 34 -10.44 7.17 21.21
CA LEU A 34 -10.05 8.22 20.27
C LEU A 34 -10.86 8.16 18.97
N ILE A 35 -11.08 6.96 18.40
CA ILE A 35 -11.90 6.79 17.20
C ILE A 35 -13.32 7.27 17.45
N ASN A 36 -13.91 6.89 18.59
CA ASN A 36 -15.26 7.31 18.95
C ASN A 36 -15.37 8.83 19.14
N GLU A 37 -14.36 9.45 19.75
CA GLU A 37 -14.29 10.91 19.89
C GLU A 37 -14.25 11.61 18.53
N ILE A 38 -13.34 11.17 17.64
CA ILE A 38 -13.21 11.71 16.29
C ILE A 38 -14.51 11.51 15.50
N ASN A 39 -15.08 10.31 15.53
CA ASN A 39 -16.31 9.99 14.81
C ASN A 39 -17.49 10.81 15.34
N SER A 40 -17.66 10.92 16.66
CA SER A 40 -18.72 11.72 17.27
C SER A 40 -18.62 13.20 16.89
N LYS A 41 -17.42 13.78 17.01
CA LYS A 41 -17.15 15.18 16.67
C LYS A 41 -17.47 15.49 15.20
N ASN A 42 -17.18 14.56 14.29
CA ASN A 42 -17.38 14.72 12.86
C ASN A 42 -18.71 14.13 12.35
N LYS A 43 -19.57 13.62 13.24
CA LYS A 43 -20.85 12.96 12.90
C LYS A 43 -20.68 11.80 11.91
N ILE A 44 -19.59 11.04 12.06
CA ILE A 44 -19.27 9.87 11.24
C ILE A 44 -19.88 8.63 11.89
N TYR A 45 -20.65 7.88 11.12
CA TYR A 45 -21.09 6.54 11.48
C TYR A 45 -20.28 5.51 10.70
N SER A 46 -19.41 4.76 11.38
CA SER A 46 -18.64 3.68 10.76
C SER A 46 -19.17 2.31 11.17
N LYS A 47 -19.36 1.42 10.19
CA LYS A 47 -19.73 0.01 10.41
C LYS A 47 -18.49 -0.87 10.61
N GLU A 48 -17.37 -0.42 10.06
CA GLU A 48 -16.08 -1.10 10.04
C GLU A 48 -14.98 -0.17 10.54
N ILE A 49 -13.90 -0.77 11.02
CA ILE A 49 -12.64 -0.11 11.33
C ILE A 49 -11.50 -0.94 10.72
N GLN A 50 -10.61 -0.29 9.98
CA GLN A 50 -9.44 -0.93 9.38
C GLN A 50 -8.19 -0.69 10.22
N ILE A 51 -7.41 -1.73 10.49
CA ILE A 51 -6.13 -1.64 11.19
C ILE A 51 -4.98 -1.87 10.20
N ASP A 52 -4.10 -0.88 10.06
CA ASP A 52 -2.88 -0.98 9.27
C ASP A 52 -1.66 -1.14 10.19
N CYS A 53 -1.09 -2.34 10.22
CA CYS A 53 0.10 -2.64 11.00
C CYS A 53 0.95 -3.67 10.26
N ASP A 54 2.21 -3.35 9.99
CA ASP A 54 3.16 -4.30 9.41
C ASP A 54 3.80 -5.16 10.51
N TRP A 55 3.01 -6.06 11.10
CA TRP A 55 3.50 -6.91 12.20
C TRP A 55 4.49 -7.95 11.68
N THR A 56 5.48 -8.24 12.52
CA THR A 56 6.57 -9.19 12.26
C THR A 56 6.45 -10.41 13.17
N LEU A 57 7.31 -11.42 12.97
CA LEU A 57 7.35 -12.59 13.86
C LEU A 57 7.57 -12.23 15.33
N THR A 58 8.32 -11.14 15.58
CA THR A 58 8.65 -10.64 16.92
C THR A 58 7.55 -9.80 17.55
N SER A 59 6.70 -9.14 16.75
CA SER A 59 5.61 -8.30 17.26
C SER A 59 4.22 -8.94 17.16
N LYS A 60 4.10 -10.10 16.50
CA LYS A 60 2.81 -10.75 16.22
C LYS A 60 1.97 -10.98 17.47
N GLU A 61 2.56 -11.44 18.58
CA GLU A 61 1.78 -11.79 19.78
C GLU A 61 1.08 -10.56 20.36
N ASN A 62 1.80 -9.43 20.43
CA ASN A 62 1.25 -8.15 20.87
C ASN A 62 0.18 -7.64 19.89
N TYR A 63 0.41 -7.76 18.59
CA TYR A 63 -0.55 -7.33 17.58
C TYR A 63 -1.84 -8.15 17.59
N LEU A 64 -1.75 -9.48 17.66
CA LEU A 64 -2.92 -10.36 17.72
C LEU A 64 -3.73 -10.10 19.00
N LYS A 65 -3.06 -9.97 20.15
CA LYS A 65 -3.70 -9.59 21.41
C LYS A 65 -4.40 -8.23 21.31
N PHE A 66 -3.77 -7.26 20.65
CA PHE A 66 -4.37 -5.95 20.41
C PHE A 66 -5.66 -6.09 19.58
N ILE A 67 -5.63 -6.86 18.48
CA ILE A 67 -6.80 -7.08 17.62
C ILE A 67 -7.95 -7.74 18.39
N ASP A 68 -7.68 -8.78 19.17
CA ASP A 68 -8.72 -9.48 19.95
C ASP A 68 -9.41 -8.55 20.96
N ILE A 69 -8.62 -7.76 21.68
CA ILE A 69 -9.13 -6.80 22.65
C ILE A 69 -9.87 -5.67 21.94
N PHE A 70 -9.30 -5.13 20.86
CA PHE A 70 -9.88 -4.06 20.08
C PHE A 70 -11.23 -4.48 19.49
N LYS A 71 -11.35 -5.70 18.94
CA LYS A 71 -12.61 -6.25 18.41
C LYS A 71 -13.70 -6.31 19.48
N LYS A 72 -13.35 -6.75 20.68
CA LYS A 72 -14.27 -6.80 21.82
C LYS A 72 -14.77 -5.41 22.25
N PHE A 73 -13.88 -4.42 22.32
CA PHE A 73 -14.24 -3.08 22.78
C PHE A 73 -14.91 -2.21 21.72
N SER A 74 -14.56 -2.37 20.44
CA SER A 74 -15.16 -1.59 19.37
C SER A 74 -16.59 -2.05 19.06
N GLY A 75 -16.86 -3.36 19.14
CA GLY A 75 -18.13 -3.94 18.69
C GLY A 75 -18.41 -3.71 17.19
N LYS A 76 -17.37 -3.40 16.40
CA LYS A 76 -17.45 -3.15 14.95
C LYS A 76 -16.85 -4.32 14.17
N LYS A 77 -17.17 -4.38 12.88
CA LYS A 77 -16.39 -5.19 11.95
C LYS A 77 -14.96 -4.65 11.90
N LEU A 78 -13.99 -5.53 11.81
CA LEU A 78 -12.60 -5.18 11.63
C LEU A 78 -12.08 -5.71 10.30
N SER A 79 -11.28 -4.90 9.63
CA SER A 79 -10.37 -5.35 8.58
C SER A 79 -8.93 -5.06 8.99
N ALA A 80 -7.98 -5.81 8.41
CA ALA A 80 -6.56 -5.55 8.60
C ALA A 80 -5.85 -5.49 7.26
N THR A 81 -4.91 -4.58 7.09
CA THR A 81 -3.98 -4.63 5.94
C THR A 81 -3.05 -5.82 6.09
N ILE A 82 -2.76 -6.50 4.98
CA ILE A 82 -1.95 -7.70 4.96
C ILE A 82 -0.89 -7.58 3.86
N ARG A 83 0.37 -7.82 4.24
CA ARG A 83 1.51 -7.84 3.33
C ARG A 83 1.64 -9.21 2.65
N LEU A 84 2.21 -9.22 1.45
CA LEU A 84 2.53 -10.44 0.70
C LEU A 84 3.29 -11.50 1.53
N HIS A 85 4.26 -11.08 2.34
CA HIS A 85 5.03 -12.01 3.16
C HIS A 85 4.18 -12.62 4.31
N GLN A 86 3.19 -11.90 4.83
CA GLN A 86 2.25 -12.41 5.83
C GLN A 86 1.29 -13.43 5.21
N ILE A 87 0.90 -13.26 3.94
CA ILE A 87 0.19 -14.29 3.16
C ILE A 87 1.08 -15.53 2.98
N LYS A 88 2.33 -15.34 2.53
CA LYS A 88 3.21 -16.47 2.23
C LYS A 88 3.55 -17.33 3.44
N TYR A 89 3.73 -16.70 4.60
CA TYR A 89 4.17 -17.34 5.84
C TYR A 89 3.10 -17.32 6.93
N PHE A 90 1.81 -17.32 6.58
CA PHE A 90 0.68 -17.15 7.51
C PHE A 90 0.67 -18.12 8.69
N LYS A 91 1.20 -19.34 8.53
CA LYS A 91 1.34 -20.30 9.64
C LYS A 91 2.28 -19.80 10.74
N LYS A 92 3.31 -19.02 10.38
CA LYS A 92 4.30 -18.44 11.29
C LYS A 92 3.90 -17.06 11.77
N THR A 93 3.48 -16.18 10.86
CA THR A 93 3.05 -14.80 11.16
C THR A 93 1.70 -14.75 11.85
N LYS A 94 0.94 -15.85 11.78
CA LYS A 94 -0.46 -15.96 12.23
C LYS A 94 -1.38 -15.01 11.48
N ILE A 95 -2.67 -15.22 11.66
CA ILE A 95 -3.74 -14.47 11.00
C ILE A 95 -4.47 -13.71 12.11
N PRO A 96 -4.63 -12.38 11.99
CA PRO A 96 -5.38 -11.60 12.96
C PRO A 96 -6.85 -11.99 12.98
N ASN A 97 -7.47 -11.93 14.15
CA ASN A 97 -8.90 -12.21 14.34
C ASN A 97 -9.76 -11.02 13.88
N VAL A 98 -9.78 -10.79 12.58
CA VAL A 98 -10.56 -9.76 11.89
C VAL A 98 -11.59 -10.41 10.96
N ASP A 99 -12.53 -9.63 10.45
CA ASP A 99 -13.62 -10.12 9.60
C ASP A 99 -13.17 -10.28 8.13
N SER A 100 -12.28 -9.40 7.66
CA SER A 100 -11.61 -9.50 6.34
C SER A 100 -10.18 -8.96 6.38
N GLY A 101 -9.38 -9.31 5.37
CA GLY A 101 -8.06 -8.74 5.15
C GLY A 101 -7.99 -7.93 3.86
N ILE A 102 -7.17 -6.89 3.83
CA ILE A 102 -6.87 -6.13 2.63
C ILE A 102 -5.44 -6.47 2.21
N LEU A 103 -5.30 -7.30 1.19
CA LEU A 103 -3.98 -7.62 0.65
C LEU A 103 -3.43 -6.42 -0.13
N MET A 104 -2.36 -5.82 0.39
CA MET A 104 -1.59 -4.82 -0.31
C MET A 104 -0.73 -5.50 -1.39
N TYR A 105 -1.25 -5.57 -2.62
CA TYR A 105 -0.61 -6.29 -3.73
C TYR A 105 0.40 -5.40 -4.47
N TYR A 106 1.37 -4.88 -3.73
CA TYR A 106 2.41 -3.96 -4.21
C TYR A 106 3.57 -3.87 -3.20
N ASN A 107 4.59 -3.07 -3.52
CA ASN A 107 5.87 -2.98 -2.81
C ASN A 107 6.61 -4.33 -2.77
N MET A 108 6.79 -4.91 -3.95
CA MET A 108 7.35 -6.25 -4.13
C MET A 108 8.88 -6.28 -4.16
N GLY A 109 9.53 -5.20 -4.57
CA GLY A 109 10.97 -5.11 -4.72
C GLY A 109 11.65 -4.19 -3.71
N THR A 110 12.97 -4.11 -3.81
CA THR A 110 13.78 -3.15 -3.06
C THR A 110 13.92 -1.88 -3.88
N VAL A 111 13.76 -0.72 -3.25
CA VAL A 111 14.10 0.56 -3.88
C VAL A 111 15.61 0.59 -4.14
N ALA A 112 16.01 0.46 -5.41
CA ALA A 112 17.39 0.34 -5.83
C ALA A 112 17.68 1.18 -7.08
N SER A 113 18.96 1.35 -7.40
CA SER A 113 19.41 2.07 -8.60
C SER A 113 19.38 1.23 -9.88
N ASP A 114 19.03 -0.06 -9.77
CA ASP A 114 18.84 -0.94 -10.93
C ASP A 114 17.54 -0.61 -11.67
N SER A 115 17.26 -1.31 -12.78
CA SER A 115 16.06 -1.09 -13.59
C SER A 115 14.80 -1.78 -13.05
N LEU A 116 14.87 -2.50 -11.92
CA LEU A 116 13.71 -3.21 -11.39
C LEU A 116 12.71 -2.23 -10.78
N ASN A 117 11.42 -2.52 -10.94
CA ASN A 117 10.35 -1.73 -10.35
C ASN A 117 10.05 -2.28 -8.95
N SER A 118 10.27 -1.45 -7.93
CA SER A 118 10.05 -1.89 -6.55
C SER A 118 8.57 -1.93 -6.15
N VAL A 119 7.70 -1.25 -6.90
CA VAL A 119 6.25 -1.26 -6.69
C VAL A 119 5.65 -2.59 -7.12
N TYR A 120 5.95 -3.04 -8.34
CA TYR A 120 5.43 -4.30 -8.89
C TYR A 120 6.48 -5.01 -9.75
N ASP A 121 6.59 -6.32 -9.55
CA ASP A 121 7.34 -7.23 -10.41
C ASP A 121 6.58 -8.56 -10.43
N ARG A 122 6.07 -8.97 -11.60
CA ARG A 122 5.25 -10.17 -11.73
C ARG A 122 5.95 -11.43 -11.25
N LYS A 123 7.25 -11.60 -11.55
CA LYS A 123 8.01 -12.79 -11.12
C LYS A 123 8.11 -12.86 -9.61
N ILE A 124 8.23 -11.71 -8.95
CA ILE A 124 8.16 -11.65 -7.49
C ILE A 124 6.74 -11.97 -7.01
N ALA A 125 5.71 -11.39 -7.64
CA ALA A 125 4.30 -11.59 -7.32
C ALA A 125 3.88 -13.08 -7.34
N GLU A 126 4.26 -13.81 -8.39
CA GLU A 126 3.99 -15.23 -8.60
C GLU A 126 4.46 -16.12 -7.42
N ARG A 127 5.51 -15.70 -6.71
CA ARG A 127 6.05 -16.44 -5.55
C ARG A 127 5.10 -16.40 -4.34
N TYR A 128 4.16 -15.47 -4.32
CA TYR A 128 3.17 -15.28 -3.25
C TYR A 128 1.80 -15.85 -3.64
N LEU A 129 1.44 -15.87 -4.92
CA LEU A 129 0.16 -16.37 -5.44
C LEU A 129 -0.16 -17.80 -5.00
N LYS A 130 0.84 -18.69 -4.96
CA LYS A 130 0.64 -20.09 -4.50
C LYS A 130 0.14 -20.19 -3.05
N SER A 131 0.53 -19.25 -2.20
CA SER A 131 0.08 -19.22 -0.80
C SER A 131 -1.29 -18.56 -0.65
N LEU A 132 -1.67 -17.69 -1.58
CA LEU A 132 -2.97 -17.01 -1.59
C LEU A 132 -4.12 -18.03 -1.60
N LYS A 133 -4.03 -19.07 -2.44
CA LYS A 133 -4.99 -20.19 -2.51
C LYS A 133 -5.24 -20.90 -1.18
N LYS A 134 -4.29 -20.83 -0.25
CA LYS A 134 -4.31 -21.52 1.04
C LYS A 134 -4.61 -20.59 2.20
N TYR A 135 -4.76 -19.29 1.94
CA TYR A 135 -5.00 -18.31 2.98
C TYR A 135 -6.48 -18.33 3.38
N PRO A 136 -6.81 -18.60 4.66
CA PRO A 136 -8.19 -18.90 5.06
C PRO A 136 -9.05 -17.67 5.35
N LEU A 137 -8.45 -16.50 5.60
CA LEU A 137 -9.19 -15.26 5.83
C LEU A 137 -9.61 -14.67 4.47
N HIS A 138 -10.85 -14.20 4.36
CA HIS A 138 -11.35 -13.52 3.17
C HIS A 138 -10.51 -12.28 2.86
N LEU A 139 -10.20 -12.05 1.58
CA LEU A 139 -9.32 -10.97 1.15
C LEU A 139 -10.01 -10.07 0.13
N ASP A 140 -9.97 -8.78 0.42
CA ASP A 140 -10.12 -7.69 -0.54
C ASP A 140 -8.72 -7.28 -1.04
N PHE A 141 -8.64 -6.62 -2.18
CA PHE A 141 -7.36 -6.34 -2.84
C PHE A 141 -7.10 -4.85 -2.97
N ALA A 142 -5.92 -4.42 -2.54
CA ALA A 142 -5.42 -3.08 -2.78
C ALA A 142 -4.37 -3.10 -3.90
N LEU A 143 -4.66 -2.42 -5.01
CA LEU A 143 -3.83 -2.32 -6.21
C LEU A 143 -3.15 -0.94 -6.30
N PRO A 144 -1.85 -0.89 -6.66
CA PRO A 144 -1.10 0.35 -6.77
C PRO A 144 -1.45 1.12 -8.05
N ILE A 145 -1.82 2.39 -7.92
CA ILE A 145 -1.97 3.35 -9.03
C ILE A 145 -1.03 4.55 -8.88
N TYR A 146 -0.22 4.54 -7.83
CA TYR A 146 0.79 5.58 -7.62
C TYR A 146 2.04 5.32 -8.47
N SER A 147 2.80 6.38 -8.64
CA SER A 147 4.17 6.33 -9.16
C SER A 147 5.10 7.17 -8.31
N TRP A 148 6.39 6.87 -8.38
CA TRP A 148 7.44 7.70 -7.80
C TRP A 148 8.68 7.74 -8.69
N ALA A 149 9.55 8.71 -8.44
CA ALA A 149 10.92 8.65 -8.91
C ALA A 149 11.88 8.26 -7.78
N VAL A 150 12.72 7.27 -8.02
CA VAL A 150 13.89 6.98 -7.20
C VAL A 150 14.98 7.96 -7.60
N HIS A 151 15.35 8.86 -6.68
CA HIS A 151 16.44 9.79 -6.88
C HIS A 151 17.77 9.10 -6.56
N ILE A 152 18.68 9.11 -7.53
CA ILE A 152 19.94 8.39 -7.51
C ILE A 152 21.08 9.39 -7.73
N LYS A 153 22.02 9.43 -6.80
CA LYS A 153 23.25 10.24 -6.88
C LYS A 153 24.44 9.33 -6.69
N ASN A 154 25.44 9.42 -7.58
CA ASN A 154 26.64 8.57 -7.55
C ASN A 154 26.30 7.06 -7.38
N HIS A 155 25.32 6.58 -8.15
CA HIS A 155 24.81 5.20 -8.09
C HIS A 155 24.19 4.77 -6.74
N ARG A 156 23.81 5.73 -5.88
CA ARG A 156 23.16 5.45 -4.60
C ARG A 156 21.79 6.12 -4.54
N VAL A 157 20.80 5.40 -4.02
CA VAL A 157 19.48 5.96 -3.74
C VAL A 157 19.60 7.01 -2.63
N VAL A 158 19.22 8.24 -2.93
CA VAL A 158 19.18 9.35 -1.97
C VAL A 158 17.76 9.69 -1.51
N GLY A 159 16.74 9.16 -2.18
CA GLY A 159 15.38 9.17 -1.68
C GLY A 159 14.32 8.94 -2.76
N LEU A 160 13.08 8.85 -2.31
CA LEU A 160 11.91 8.74 -3.18
C LEU A 160 11.30 10.12 -3.41
N ARG A 161 10.73 10.31 -4.60
CA ARG A 161 10.05 11.53 -5.03
C ARG A 161 8.66 11.16 -5.52
N SER A 162 7.69 11.29 -4.62
CA SER A 162 6.29 11.03 -4.93
C SER A 162 5.71 12.16 -5.79
N LYS A 163 4.63 11.86 -6.52
CA LYS A 163 3.84 12.86 -7.28
C LYS A 163 4.66 13.63 -8.33
N LEU A 164 5.65 12.97 -8.92
CA LEU A 164 6.38 13.51 -10.07
C LEU A 164 5.60 13.25 -11.35
N ASN A 165 5.24 14.31 -12.04
CA ASN A 165 4.60 14.20 -13.34
C ASN A 165 5.65 13.94 -14.43
N ILE A 166 5.64 12.73 -15.00
CA ILE A 166 6.58 12.33 -16.06
C ILE A 166 6.47 13.26 -17.28
N SER A 167 5.27 13.71 -17.62
CA SER A 167 5.06 14.62 -18.75
C SER A 167 5.71 16.00 -18.51
N GLU A 168 5.75 16.46 -17.27
CA GLU A 168 6.46 17.68 -16.88
C GLU A 168 7.97 17.48 -16.89
N LEU A 169 8.46 16.33 -16.42
CA LEU A 169 9.89 16.00 -16.50
C LEU A 169 10.39 15.98 -17.95
N LYS A 170 9.61 15.42 -18.88
CA LYS A 170 9.96 15.40 -20.31
C LYS A 170 10.02 16.79 -20.95
N LYS A 171 9.26 17.76 -20.44
CA LYS A 171 9.20 19.14 -20.96
C LYS A 171 10.21 20.08 -20.29
N ASP A 172 10.80 19.65 -19.18
CA ASP A 172 11.71 20.46 -18.38
C ASP A 172 13.15 20.33 -18.90
N GLY A 173 13.72 21.42 -19.41
CA GLY A 173 15.06 21.44 -20.00
C GLY A 173 16.19 21.08 -19.02
N ASN A 174 15.93 21.07 -17.71
CA ASN A 174 16.90 20.61 -16.72
C ASN A 174 17.03 19.07 -16.68
N PHE A 175 16.10 18.33 -17.27
CA PHE A 175 16.06 16.88 -17.27
C PHE A 175 16.08 16.32 -18.70
N LYS A 176 16.90 15.29 -18.92
CA LYS A 176 16.97 14.57 -20.19
C LYS A 176 16.55 13.12 -19.98
N GLN A 177 15.55 12.68 -20.74
CA GLN A 177 15.16 11.27 -20.75
C GLN A 177 16.28 10.43 -21.39
N MET A 178 16.77 9.43 -20.66
CA MET A 178 17.79 8.49 -21.12
C MET A 178 17.18 7.17 -21.62
N SER A 179 16.05 6.76 -21.04
CA SER A 179 15.31 5.56 -21.44
C SER A 179 13.82 5.69 -21.06
N SER A 180 13.04 4.63 -21.21
CA SER A 180 11.63 4.62 -20.80
C SER A 180 11.42 5.02 -19.33
N VAL A 181 12.34 4.66 -18.43
CA VAL A 181 12.22 4.89 -16.98
C VAL A 181 13.30 5.79 -16.40
N PHE A 182 14.40 6.06 -17.10
CA PHE A 182 15.48 6.89 -16.55
C PHE A 182 15.52 8.31 -17.13
N PHE A 183 15.67 9.29 -16.25
CA PHE A 183 15.96 10.69 -16.55
C PHE A 183 17.28 11.09 -15.90
N LYS A 184 18.06 11.93 -16.58
CA LYS A 184 19.29 12.52 -16.07
C LYS A 184 19.13 14.02 -15.91
N VAL A 185 19.65 14.56 -14.82
CA VAL A 185 19.72 15.99 -14.58
C VAL A 185 20.87 16.57 -15.41
N ILE A 186 20.57 17.53 -16.27
CA ILE A 186 21.54 18.20 -17.15
C ILE A 186 21.97 19.55 -16.59
N HIS A 187 21.11 20.19 -15.79
CA HIS A 187 21.41 21.44 -15.11
C HIS A 187 20.94 21.36 -13.66
N SER A 188 21.82 21.70 -12.72
CA SER A 188 21.47 21.74 -11.29
C SER A 188 20.29 22.68 -11.06
N ASN A 189 19.25 22.21 -10.39
CA ASN A 189 18.01 22.95 -10.24
C ASN A 189 17.24 22.58 -8.97
N TYR A 190 16.26 23.40 -8.62
CA TYR A 190 15.25 23.06 -7.62
C TYR A 190 13.95 22.68 -8.31
N LYS A 191 13.33 21.58 -7.89
CA LYS A 191 11.98 21.19 -8.31
C LYS A 191 11.21 20.62 -7.12
N ASN A 192 10.02 21.16 -6.85
CA ASN A 192 9.16 20.79 -5.71
C ASN A 192 9.88 20.80 -4.36
N GLY A 193 10.72 21.82 -4.12
CA GLY A 193 11.48 21.98 -2.87
C GLY A 193 12.68 21.03 -2.71
N ILE A 194 13.00 20.23 -3.73
CA ILE A 194 14.15 19.34 -3.75
C ILE A 194 15.22 19.91 -4.70
N PHE A 195 16.46 19.92 -4.23
CA PHE A 195 17.63 20.19 -5.06
C PHE A 195 18.06 18.93 -5.82
N TYR A 196 18.29 19.10 -7.12
CA TYR A 196 18.85 18.11 -8.03
C TYR A 196 20.17 18.65 -8.55
N GLU A 197 21.23 17.87 -8.40
CA GLU A 197 22.56 18.21 -8.89
C GLU A 197 22.75 17.70 -10.32
N GLU A 198 23.52 18.42 -11.12
CA GLU A 198 23.92 17.95 -12.44
C GLU A 198 24.50 16.54 -12.38
N ASN A 199 24.06 15.69 -13.31
CA ASN A 199 24.35 14.26 -13.39
C ASN A 199 23.61 13.34 -12.40
N ASP A 200 22.77 13.87 -11.51
CA ASP A 200 21.82 13.04 -10.77
C ASP A 200 20.87 12.30 -11.74
N VAL A 201 20.35 11.16 -11.29
CA VAL A 201 19.47 10.29 -12.06
C VAL A 201 18.15 10.12 -11.32
N LEU A 202 17.05 10.17 -12.07
CA LEU A 202 15.71 9.81 -11.61
C LEU A 202 15.27 8.55 -12.34
N LYS A 203 14.97 7.50 -11.58
CA LYS A 203 14.33 6.28 -12.09
C LYS A 203 12.85 6.33 -11.76
N ILE A 204 12.01 6.36 -12.78
CA ILE A 204 10.56 6.32 -12.62
C ILE A 204 10.11 4.89 -12.40
N GLU A 205 9.37 4.67 -11.32
CA GLU A 205 8.64 3.44 -11.06
C GLU A 205 7.15 3.77 -11.04
N ALA A 206 6.41 3.20 -11.99
CA ALA A 206 5.00 3.43 -12.21
C ALA A 206 4.32 2.11 -12.58
N ILE A 207 3.01 2.08 -12.48
CA ILE A 207 2.18 0.91 -12.82
C ILE A 207 1.43 1.23 -14.10
N SER A 208 1.60 0.41 -15.13
CA SER A 208 0.86 0.56 -16.38
C SER A 208 -0.57 0.05 -16.25
N SER A 209 -1.42 0.39 -17.23
CA SER A 209 -2.78 -0.16 -17.32
C SER A 209 -2.74 -1.67 -17.49
N GLU A 210 -1.79 -2.17 -18.28
CA GLU A 210 -1.56 -3.59 -18.52
C GLU A 210 -1.15 -4.31 -17.23
N ASP A 211 -0.27 -3.70 -16.41
CA ASP A 211 0.11 -4.24 -15.10
C ASP A 211 -1.11 -4.38 -14.17
N LEU A 212 -2.05 -3.41 -14.17
CA LEU A 212 -3.25 -3.48 -13.33
C LEU A 212 -4.16 -4.64 -13.72
N ILE A 213 -4.37 -4.86 -15.02
CA ILE A 213 -5.16 -5.98 -15.53
C ILE A 213 -4.46 -7.29 -15.20
N GLU A 214 -3.15 -7.37 -15.40
CA GLU A 214 -2.34 -8.54 -15.08
C GLU A 214 -2.42 -8.90 -13.59
N MET A 215 -2.31 -7.90 -12.70
CA MET A 215 -2.50 -8.10 -11.26
C MET A 215 -3.89 -8.66 -10.93
N ALA A 216 -4.94 -8.11 -11.56
CA ALA A 216 -6.31 -8.51 -11.31
C ALA A 216 -6.58 -9.96 -11.75
N GLU A 217 -6.11 -10.34 -12.94
CA GLU A 217 -6.17 -11.72 -13.45
C GLU A 217 -5.39 -12.70 -12.56
N ASP A 218 -4.16 -12.32 -12.18
CA ASP A 218 -3.32 -13.13 -11.28
C ASP A 218 -4.01 -13.36 -9.93
N LEU A 219 -4.63 -12.33 -9.36
CA LEU A 219 -5.37 -12.42 -8.10
C LEU A 219 -6.64 -13.26 -8.24
N ASN A 220 -7.45 -13.03 -9.27
CA ASN A 220 -8.68 -13.79 -9.48
C ASN A 220 -8.38 -15.29 -9.70
N GLY A 221 -7.36 -15.62 -10.50
CA GLY A 221 -6.95 -17.01 -10.74
C GLY A 221 -6.31 -17.72 -9.53
N ASN A 222 -5.97 -16.99 -8.47
CA ASN A 222 -5.29 -17.53 -7.30
C ASN A 222 -5.98 -17.27 -5.95
N SER A 223 -7.08 -16.51 -5.92
CA SER A 223 -7.88 -16.34 -4.71
C SER A 223 -8.90 -17.48 -4.58
N PRO A 224 -9.10 -18.05 -3.38
CA PRO A 224 -10.13 -19.06 -3.17
C PRO A 224 -11.56 -18.48 -3.21
N GLN A 225 -11.70 -17.16 -3.07
CA GLN A 225 -12.97 -16.44 -3.05
C GLN A 225 -12.82 -15.13 -3.83
N LYS A 226 -13.91 -14.67 -4.45
CA LYS A 226 -13.95 -13.33 -5.04
C LYS A 226 -13.84 -12.27 -3.93
N PRO A 227 -13.13 -11.16 -4.15
CA PRO A 227 -13.12 -10.03 -3.22
C PRO A 227 -14.49 -9.37 -3.19
N ASN A 228 -14.85 -8.73 -2.07
CA ASN A 228 -16.01 -7.85 -2.01
C ASN A 228 -15.65 -6.46 -2.56
N GLU A 229 -14.41 -6.03 -2.37
CA GLU A 229 -13.93 -4.70 -2.72
C GLU A 229 -12.55 -4.73 -3.39
N ILE A 230 -12.35 -3.80 -4.34
CA ILE A 230 -11.06 -3.49 -4.95
C ILE A 230 -10.71 -2.05 -4.59
N ILE A 231 -9.54 -1.87 -3.97
CA ILE A 231 -9.04 -0.58 -3.52
C ILE A 231 -7.92 -0.15 -4.47
N PHE A 232 -8.08 0.99 -5.12
CA PHE A 232 -7.00 1.62 -5.88
C PHE A 232 -6.24 2.58 -4.96
N TYR A 233 -4.93 2.36 -4.79
CA TYR A 233 -4.09 3.12 -3.87
C TYR A 233 -2.83 3.64 -4.58
N ASP A 234 -2.38 4.88 -4.45
CA ASP A 234 -2.94 5.98 -3.68
C ASP A 234 -3.86 6.79 -4.60
N LEU A 235 -5.15 6.88 -4.24
CA LEU A 235 -6.16 7.53 -5.07
C LEU A 235 -6.11 9.05 -4.89
N ASP A 236 -5.38 9.72 -5.77
CA ASP A 236 -5.35 11.18 -5.83
C ASP A 236 -5.42 11.71 -7.27
N GLU A 237 -5.64 13.01 -7.39
CA GLU A 237 -5.76 13.68 -8.69
C GLU A 237 -4.47 13.64 -9.54
N TYR A 238 -3.32 13.37 -8.93
CA TYR A 238 -2.04 13.26 -9.64
C TYR A 238 -1.92 11.89 -10.30
N ASN A 239 -2.30 10.84 -9.57
CA ASN A 239 -2.24 9.46 -10.04
C ASN A 239 -3.36 9.15 -11.04
N LEU A 240 -4.59 9.66 -10.80
CA LEU A 240 -5.74 9.44 -11.68
C LEU A 240 -5.52 9.92 -13.12
N LYS A 241 -4.74 10.99 -13.32
CA LYS A 241 -4.44 11.55 -14.65
C LYS A 241 -3.55 10.64 -15.50
N ASN A 242 -2.89 9.66 -14.89
CA ASN A 242 -2.03 8.72 -15.60
C ASN A 242 -2.79 7.57 -16.26
N TYR A 243 -4.10 7.44 -16.00
CA TYR A 243 -4.91 6.33 -16.46
C TYR A 243 -6.11 6.80 -17.27
N GLU A 244 -6.51 5.98 -18.24
CA GLU A 244 -7.80 6.13 -18.91
C GLU A 244 -8.93 5.82 -17.92
N LYS A 245 -10.06 6.53 -18.04
CA LYS A 245 -11.16 6.43 -17.06
C LYS A 245 -11.75 5.02 -16.95
N ASN A 246 -11.74 4.25 -18.04
CA ASN A 246 -12.31 2.90 -18.11
C ASN A 246 -11.40 1.83 -17.48
N ILE A 247 -10.13 2.12 -17.18
CA ILE A 247 -9.22 1.08 -16.67
C ILE A 247 -9.71 0.48 -15.35
N PHE A 248 -10.29 1.30 -14.49
CA PHE A 248 -10.77 0.87 -13.19
C PHE A 248 -11.96 -0.10 -13.32
N GLU A 249 -12.85 0.15 -14.29
CA GLU A 249 -13.96 -0.75 -14.61
C GLU A 249 -13.46 -2.07 -15.21
N GLN A 250 -12.46 -2.00 -16.09
CA GLN A 250 -11.84 -3.21 -16.67
C GLN A 250 -11.18 -4.08 -15.60
N VAL A 251 -10.40 -3.48 -14.69
CA VAL A 251 -9.77 -4.18 -13.56
C VAL A 251 -10.82 -4.84 -12.67
N ILE A 252 -11.91 -4.14 -12.35
CA ILE A 252 -13.00 -4.72 -11.56
C ILE A 252 -13.66 -5.89 -12.29
N SER A 253 -13.82 -5.80 -13.61
CA SER A 253 -14.45 -6.86 -14.43
C SER A 253 -13.67 -8.18 -14.47
N CYS A 254 -12.39 -8.16 -14.09
CA CYS A 254 -11.57 -9.37 -13.98
C CYS A 254 -12.02 -10.31 -12.85
N PHE A 255 -12.77 -9.83 -11.85
CA PHE A 255 -13.17 -10.59 -10.66
C PHE A 255 -14.57 -11.19 -10.77
#